data_AF-A0A9E4WA18-F1
#
_entry.id   AF-A0A9E4WA18-F1
#
_cell.length_a   1.000
_cell.length_b   1.000
_cell.length_c   1.000
_cell.angle_alpha   90.00
_cell.angle_beta   90.00
_cell.angle_gamma   90.00
#
_symmetry.space_group_name_H-M   'P 1'
#
loop_
_entity.id
_entity.type
_entity.pdbx_description
1 polymer ?
#
loop_
_entity_poly.entity_id
_entity_poly.type
_entity_poly.pdbx_seq_one_letter_code
_entity_poly.pdbx_strand_id
1 'polypeptide(L)' 'LGTVITTLHTKHEQEVKELLSIPDNVDTAALIPLGYPADSRRSSRSRRRPLDEVVFHEKWGKTTKAQ' A
#
# COMPACT_ATOMS: atom_id res chain seq x y z
N LEU A 1 -0.74 -13.17 -12.29
CA LEU A 1 -1.75 -12.22 -11.79
C LEU A 1 -1.04 -10.92 -11.41
N GLY A 2 -1.70 -9.78 -11.56
CA GLY A 2 -1.24 -8.50 -11.03
C GLY A 2 -2.12 -8.07 -9.86
N THR A 3 -1.50 -7.39 -8.89
CA THR A 3 -2.19 -6.81 -7.73
C THR A 3 -1.72 -5.38 -7.50
N VAL A 4 -2.54 -4.61 -6.78
CA VAL A 4 -2.18 -3.32 -6.22
C VAL A 4 -2.82 -3.21 -4.84
N ILE A 5 -2.12 -2.59 -3.88
CA ILE A 5 -2.75 -2.17 -2.63
C ILE A 5 -3.24 -0.74 -2.78
N THR A 6 -4.50 -0.48 -2.43
CA THR A 6 -5.07 0.87 -2.54
C THR A 6 -5.99 1.18 -1.37
N THR A 7 -6.02 2.46 -1.01
CA THR A 7 -6.98 3.05 -0.06
C THR A 7 -8.03 3.90 -0.77
N LEU A 8 -8.14 3.84 -2.11
CA LEU A 8 -9.09 4.68 -2.85
C LEU A 8 -10.56 4.46 -2.43
N HIS A 9 -10.91 3.27 -1.96
CA HIS A 9 -12.23 2.92 -1.45
C HIS A 9 -12.64 3.71 -0.21
N THR A 10 -11.68 4.20 0.60
CA THR A 10 -11.98 4.94 1.84
C THR A 10 -12.64 6.30 1.56
N LYS A 11 -12.57 6.80 0.31
CA LYS A 11 -13.35 7.98 -0.12
C LYS A 11 -14.86 7.73 -0.11
N HIS A 12 -15.26 6.45 -0.20
CA HIS A 12 -16.63 5.96 -0.21
C HIS A 12 -16.83 4.89 0.88
N GLU A 13 -16.15 5.06 2.03
CA GLU A 13 -16.11 4.05 3.10
C GLU A 13 -17.52 3.61 3.51
N GLN A 14 -18.42 4.58 3.73
CA GLN A 14 -19.78 4.31 4.18
C GLN A 14 -20.57 3.47 3.16
N GLU A 15 -20.50 3.84 1.88
CA GLU A 15 -21.18 3.10 0.80
C GLU A 15 -20.65 1.66 0.68
N VAL A 16 -19.33 1.48 0.84
CA VAL A 16 -18.70 0.15 0.82
C VAL A 16 -19.12 -0.67 2.04
N LYS A 17 -19.15 -0.06 3.23
CA LYS A 17 -19.59 -0.73 4.46
C LYS A 17 -21.06 -1.17 4.35
N GLU A 18 -21.93 -0.31 3.85
CA GLU A 18 -23.33 -0.65 3.60
C GLU A 18 -23.49 -1.77 2.56
N LEU A 19 -22.78 -1.70 1.44
CA LEU A 19 -22.86 -2.69 0.36
C LEU A 19 -22.42 -4.09 0.81
N LEU A 20 -21.42 -4.16 1.67
CA LEU A 20 -20.83 -5.42 2.16
C LEU A 20 -21.34 -5.83 3.55
N SER A 21 -22.28 -5.08 4.12
CA SER A 21 -22.79 -5.27 5.49
C SER A 21 -21.67 -5.30 6.55
N ILE A 22 -20.69 -4.41 6.41
CA ILE A 22 -19.60 -4.23 7.38
C ILE A 22 -20.11 -3.38 8.56
N PRO A 23 -19.95 -3.84 9.81
CA PRO A 23 -20.36 -3.08 11.00
C PRO A 23 -19.59 -1.76 11.18
N ASP A 24 -20.22 -0.77 11.82
CA ASP A 24 -19.63 0.55 12.06
C ASP A 24 -18.32 0.52 12.85
N ASN A 25 -18.14 -0.48 13.72
CA ASN A 25 -16.94 -0.66 14.55
C ASN A 25 -15.80 -1.39 13.83
N VAL A 26 -15.93 -1.66 12.52
CA VAL A 26 -14.92 -2.31 11.69
C VAL A 26 -14.51 -1.38 10.56
N ASP A 27 -13.21 -1.12 10.41
CA ASP A 27 -12.67 -0.27 9.35
C ASP A 27 -12.03 -1.09 8.23
N THR A 28 -12.19 -0.64 6.98
CA THR A 28 -11.50 -1.24 5.85
C THR A 28 -10.07 -0.70 5.73
N ALA A 29 -9.08 -1.58 5.96
CA ALA A 29 -7.67 -1.18 6.00
C ALA A 29 -7.06 -1.02 4.61
N ALA A 30 -7.44 -1.90 3.67
CA ALA A 30 -6.90 -1.92 2.32
C ALA A 30 -7.85 -2.66 1.38
N LEU A 31 -7.88 -2.21 0.12
CA LEU A 31 -8.50 -2.92 -0.99
C LEU A 31 -7.39 -3.44 -1.91
N ILE A 32 -7.49 -4.71 -2.30
CA ILE A 32 -6.51 -5.37 -3.19
C ILE A 32 -7.22 -5.87 -4.44
N PRO A 33 -7.26 -5.08 -5.53
CA PRO A 33 -7.68 -5.58 -6.83
C PRO A 33 -6.73 -6.67 -7.32
N LEU A 34 -7.29 -7.75 -7.85
CA LEU A 34 -6.56 -8.92 -8.37
C LEU A 34 -7.07 -9.26 -9.77
N GLY A 35 -6.18 -9.53 -10.72
CA GLY A 35 -6.58 -9.96 -12.06
C GLY A 35 -5.42 -10.26 -13.00
N TYR A 36 -5.72 -10.46 -14.27
CA TYR A 36 -4.74 -10.59 -15.34
C TYR A 36 -4.49 -9.21 -15.98
N PRO A 37 -3.26 -8.66 -15.90
CA PRO A 37 -2.97 -7.35 -16.49
C PRO A 37 -3.16 -7.37 -18.02
N ALA A 38 -3.91 -6.40 -18.54
CA ALA A 38 -4.15 -6.28 -19.98
C ALA A 38 -2.90 -5.83 -20.76
N ASP A 39 -1.96 -5.12 -20.12
CA ASP A 39 -0.66 -4.77 -20.68
C ASP A 39 0.44 -5.29 -19.74
N SER A 40 1.28 -6.20 -20.24
CA SER A 40 2.39 -6.81 -19.50
C SER A 40 3.52 -5.81 -19.18
N ARG A 41 3.52 -4.62 -19.80
CA ARG A 41 4.58 -3.62 -19.68
C ARG A 41 4.40 -2.63 -18.54
N ARG A 42 3.27 -2.65 -17.82
CA ARG A 42 2.92 -1.63 -16.81
C ARG A 42 3.42 -1.93 -15.39
N SER A 43 4.54 -2.63 -15.25
CA SER A 43 5.25 -2.75 -13.97
C SER A 43 6.62 -2.11 -14.10
N SER A 44 6.66 -0.77 -14.14
CA SER A 44 7.93 -0.10 -13.90
C SER A 44 8.34 -0.37 -12.45
N ARG A 45 9.59 -0.78 -12.23
CA ARG A 45 10.11 -0.94 -10.87
C ARG A 45 9.97 0.40 -10.16
N SER A 46 9.14 0.45 -9.12
CA SER A 46 9.02 1.63 -8.28
C SER A 46 10.40 1.99 -7.74
N ARG A 47 10.83 3.23 -7.96
CA ARG A 47 12.09 3.74 -7.42
C ARG A 47 11.95 3.78 -5.90
N ARG A 48 12.66 2.90 -5.21
CA ARG A 48 12.79 2.93 -3.75
C ARG A 48 13.88 3.94 -3.37
N ARG A 49 13.74 4.54 -2.19
CA ARG A 49 14.79 5.38 -1.60
C ARG A 49 16.01 4.50 -1.24
N PRO A 50 17.24 5.04 -1.30
CA PRO A 50 18.44 4.38 -0.80
C PRO A 50 18.27 3.86 0.64
N LEU A 51 18.99 2.79 1.00
CA LEU A 51 18.86 2.16 2.32
C LEU A 51 19.26 3.10 3.46
N ASP A 52 20.32 3.89 3.26
CA ASP A 52 20.83 4.87 4.22
C ASP A 52 19.85 6.04 4.49
N GLU A 53 18.79 6.17 3.69
CA GLU A 53 17.71 7.13 3.92
C GLU A 53 16.52 6.55 4.71
N VAL A 54 16.37 5.23 4.80
CA VAL A 54 15.19 4.57 5.36
C VAL A 54 15.48 3.58 6.49
N VAL A 55 16.73 3.14 6.63
CA VAL A 55 17.17 2.22 7.68
C VAL A 55 17.80 3.00 8.83
N PHE A 56 17.33 2.74 10.05
CA PHE A 56 17.90 3.29 11.28
C PHE A 56 18.45 2.17 12.15
N HIS A 57 19.68 2.35 12.67
CA HIS A 57 20.33 1.41 13.57
C HIS A 57 20.18 1.86 15.02
N GLU A 58 19.80 0.94 15.91
CA GLU A 58 19.62 1.13 17.36
C GLU A 58 18.51 2.11 17.77
N LYS A 59 18.43 3.28 17.13
CA LYS A 59 17.53 4.38 17.49
C LYS A 59 16.93 5.01 16.24
N TRP A 60 15.66 5.39 16.33
CA TRP A 60 14.96 6.12 15.27
C TRP A 60 15.74 7.37 14.84
N GLY A 61 15.88 7.58 13.53
CA GLY A 61 16.63 8.72 12.97
C GLY A 61 18.15 8.53 12.91
N LYS A 62 18.73 7.49 13.53
CA LYS A 62 20.18 7.22 13.46
C LYS A 62 20.52 6.40 12.22
N THR A 63 20.89 7.07 11.13
CA THR A 63 21.35 6.41 9.90
C THR A 63 22.84 6.08 9.97
N THR A 64 23.21 4.93 9.45
CA THR A 64 24.59 4.59 9.10
C THR A 64 24.80 5.09 7.67
N LYS A 65 25.36 6.29 7.51
CA LYS A 65 26.00 6.59 6.23
C LYS A 65 27.09 5.54 6.02
N ALA A 66 27.09 4.87 4.87
CA ALA A 66 28.20 4.01 4.50
C ALA A 66 29.50 4.83 4.62
N GLN A 67 30.40 4.38 5.50
CA GLN A 67 31.80 4.83 5.51
C GLN A 67 32.49 4.34 4.24
#